data_AF-A0A813I9Y0-F1
#
_entry.id   AF-A0A813I9Y0-F1
#
_cell.length_a   1.000
_cell.length_b   1.000
_cell.length_c   1.000
_cell.angle_alpha   90.00
_cell.angle_beta   90.00
_cell.angle_gamma   90.00
#
_symmetry.space_group_name_H-M   'P 1'
#
loop_
_entity.id
_entity.type
_entity.pdbx_description
1 polymer ?
#
loop_
_entity_poly.entity_id
_entity_poly.type
_entity_poly.pdbx_seq_one_letter_code
_entity_poly.pdbx_strand_id
1 'polypeptide(L)'
;MGVGPIRATICRIEPTSGGLPSSSSGETPSGSGGTSVLATRDSNLEPGWHSQSSARRGFRQRVLLCVGLAREESFLAHPLAAILANRKRSDASGAVQYRWFLAEAEAGAVPVSVVQQIRLDVTRTFSALPARRGTWGWPPVQNLPDEDREAVLARVLLAFECRAMGRVPCPSSSSGSSFVQKFSRRLRRSLSRRSDATNASRSEDAQSLLRSRSVLGPMESADAQEVSGSTEVRSGDVQESAHDTFHDPEAKPTYVQGYSMMAAMCLGFTGGREEEGFWLFAYLLEDILGSDFFSQYPALVGYHGDRAAAAALVAAEAPQVAGMLGPRGLAEAISALAARCLLSGFVGFLSGEPLVALWEELLEVRAERAQFPRLTLITWLAGLVCKVEAELTSTLARAPQEEVVPTFFRIVQLAARALPDGWRPKVKVTQSRLIELRQVSQVAADAYRKSQEEHHHREMHAKHVSECLSRTSAQLLDAVRYAEGFGSSASDGRA
;
A
#
# COMPACT_ATOMS: atom_id res chain seq x y z
N MET A 1 19.35 -15.49 40.42
CA MET A 1 19.11 -15.51 38.96
C MET A 1 17.62 -15.25 38.74
N GLY A 2 17.26 -13.99 38.48
CA GLY A 2 15.87 -13.59 38.27
C GLY A 2 15.87 -12.47 37.24
N VAL A 3 15.31 -12.73 36.07
CA VAL A 3 15.12 -11.73 35.02
C VAL A 3 13.70 -11.21 35.19
N GLY A 4 13.59 -9.97 35.70
CA GLY A 4 12.32 -9.29 35.89
C GLY A 4 11.73 -8.77 34.56
N PRO A 5 10.41 -8.57 34.47
CA PRO A 5 9.77 -8.01 33.29
C PRO A 5 9.94 -6.48 33.24
N ILE A 6 10.27 -5.97 32.05
CA ILE A 6 10.28 -4.54 31.73
C ILE A 6 8.83 -4.06 31.69
N ARG A 7 8.42 -3.32 32.73
CA ARG A 7 7.17 -2.54 32.76
C ARG A 7 7.41 -1.21 32.04
N ALA A 8 6.63 -0.92 31.01
CA ALA A 8 6.52 0.42 30.46
C ALA A 8 5.66 1.27 31.41
N THR A 9 6.28 2.25 32.05
CA THR A 9 5.62 3.23 32.91
C THR A 9 4.92 4.26 32.02
N ILE A 10 3.59 4.36 32.12
CA ILE A 10 2.80 5.43 31.48
C ILE A 10 2.86 6.64 32.40
N CYS A 11 3.58 7.69 31.98
CA CYS A 11 3.56 9.00 32.62
C CYS A 11 2.21 9.69 32.35
N ARG A 12 1.42 9.87 33.41
CA ARG A 12 0.23 10.73 33.44
C ARG A 12 0.72 12.17 33.67
N ILE A 13 0.52 13.06 32.70
CA ILE A 13 0.87 14.49 32.82
C ILE A 13 -0.43 15.24 33.11
N GLU A 14 -0.49 15.90 34.26
CA GLU A 14 -1.54 16.86 34.62
C GLU A 14 -1.33 18.21 33.90
N PRO A 15 -2.39 18.99 33.64
CA PRO A 15 -2.27 20.29 32.99
C PRO A 15 -1.82 21.34 34.00
N THR A 16 -0.55 21.76 33.95
CA THR A 16 -0.10 22.98 34.63
C THR A 16 -0.26 24.20 33.73
N SER A 17 -1.04 25.14 34.25
CA SER A 17 -1.24 26.50 33.79
C SER A 17 -0.01 27.39 34.04
N GLY A 18 0.21 28.34 33.13
CA GLY A 18 0.77 29.66 33.43
C GLY A 18 2.29 29.84 33.36
N GLY A 19 2.72 30.86 32.59
CA GLY A 19 3.97 31.58 32.85
C GLY A 19 4.82 31.95 31.64
N LEU A 20 4.53 33.10 31.02
CA LEU A 20 5.53 33.95 30.34
C LEU A 20 6.59 34.39 31.38
N PRO A 21 7.88 34.68 31.03
CA PRO A 21 8.18 35.91 30.29
C PRO A 21 9.46 35.98 29.41
N SER A 22 9.42 36.94 28.48
CA SER A 22 10.46 37.90 28.04
C SER A 22 11.95 37.49 27.87
N SER A 23 12.39 37.56 26.61
CA SER A 23 13.57 38.30 26.07
C SER A 23 14.81 38.56 26.94
N SER A 24 15.99 38.20 26.44
CA SER A 24 17.10 39.16 26.22
C SER A 24 18.27 38.59 25.37
N SER A 25 18.81 39.53 24.59
CA SER A 25 20.05 39.65 23.82
C SER A 25 21.37 39.18 24.48
N GLY A 26 22.37 38.90 23.63
CA GLY A 26 23.80 39.05 23.96
C GLY A 26 24.67 37.97 23.30
N GLU A 27 25.25 38.23 22.13
CA GLU A 27 26.66 38.59 21.93
C GLU A 27 27.57 37.40 21.56
N THR A 28 28.25 37.56 20.42
CA THR A 28 29.43 36.79 20.00
C THR A 28 30.68 37.43 20.60
N PRO A 29 31.79 36.69 20.76
CA PRO A 29 32.82 36.87 19.73
C PRO A 29 33.66 35.63 19.38
N SER A 30 34.19 35.74 18.16
CA SER A 30 35.39 35.16 17.56
C SER A 30 36.54 34.75 18.49
N GLY A 31 37.16 33.61 18.18
CA GLY A 31 38.48 33.22 18.67
C GLY A 31 39.21 32.31 17.68
N SER A 32 40.20 32.89 17.00
CA SER A 32 41.15 32.25 16.08
C SER A 32 42.38 31.70 16.80
N GLY A 33 42.95 30.60 16.31
CA GLY A 33 44.27 30.06 16.66
C GLY A 33 44.20 28.53 16.71
N GLY A 34 45.04 27.73 16.06
CA GLY A 34 46.39 27.90 15.56
C GLY A 34 47.19 26.66 16.00
N THR A 35 48.01 26.11 15.09
CA THR A 35 49.06 25.07 15.30
C THR A 35 48.60 23.66 15.72
N SER A 36 48.73 22.62 14.88
CA SER A 36 49.95 21.91 14.42
C SER A 36 50.71 21.21 15.54
N VAL A 37 50.96 19.91 15.34
CA VAL A 37 52.22 19.15 15.60
C VAL A 37 51.99 17.76 16.27
N LEU A 38 52.57 16.73 15.64
CA LEU A 38 52.96 15.37 16.11
C LEU A 38 51.82 14.46 16.60
N ALA A 39 51.84 13.15 16.49
CA ALA A 39 52.60 12.11 15.79
C ALA A 39 51.92 10.81 16.29
N THR A 40 51.78 9.79 15.44
CA THR A 40 52.22 8.43 15.78
C THR A 40 51.93 7.48 14.62
N ARG A 41 53.04 6.87 14.22
CA ARG A 41 53.19 5.61 13.53
C ARG A 41 52.63 4.51 14.44
N ASP A 42 51.71 3.69 13.95
CA ASP A 42 51.66 2.28 14.34
C ASP A 42 50.98 1.42 13.28
N SER A 43 51.77 0.48 12.82
CA SER A 43 51.46 -0.70 12.04
C SER A 43 50.56 -1.65 12.81
N ASN A 44 49.47 -2.12 12.20
CA ASN A 44 48.98 -3.47 12.45
C ASN A 44 48.29 -4.04 11.21
N LEU A 45 48.86 -5.16 10.76
CA LEU A 45 48.38 -6.05 9.72
C LEU A 45 47.11 -6.76 10.20
N GLU A 46 45.97 -6.47 9.57
CA GLU A 46 44.76 -7.27 9.69
C GLU A 46 44.72 -8.28 8.52
N PRO A 47 44.48 -9.58 8.77
CA PRO A 47 44.44 -10.61 7.75
C PRO A 47 43.17 -10.49 6.89
N GLY A 48 43.39 -10.51 5.57
CA GLY A 48 42.34 -10.42 4.56
C GLY A 48 41.28 -11.50 4.70
N TRP A 49 40.07 -11.08 5.08
CA TRP A 49 38.86 -11.86 4.88
C TRP A 49 38.51 -11.83 3.38
N HIS A 50 39.02 -12.82 2.65
CA HIS A 50 38.57 -13.08 1.29
C HIS A 50 37.07 -13.41 1.28
N SER A 51 36.31 -12.44 0.80
CA SER A 51 34.89 -12.52 0.47
C SER A 51 34.61 -13.68 -0.49
N GLN A 52 33.99 -14.75 0.02
CA GLN A 52 33.53 -15.91 -0.76
C GLN A 52 32.20 -15.64 -1.53
N SER A 53 31.76 -14.38 -1.68
CA SER A 53 30.47 -14.09 -2.34
C SER A 53 30.52 -14.00 -3.88
N SER A 54 31.70 -14.10 -4.50
CA SER A 54 31.86 -13.99 -5.97
C SER A 54 31.51 -15.27 -6.76
N ALA A 55 31.44 -16.44 -6.10
CA ALA A 55 31.38 -17.71 -6.82
C ALA A 55 30.05 -18.04 -7.53
N ARG A 56 28.92 -17.41 -7.14
CA ARG A 56 27.60 -17.76 -7.68
C ARG A 56 27.17 -17.00 -8.94
N ARG A 57 27.72 -15.81 -9.22
CA ARG A 57 27.44 -15.08 -10.48
C ARG A 57 28.15 -15.70 -11.69
N GLY A 58 29.29 -16.37 -11.49
CA GLY A 58 30.10 -16.90 -12.58
C GLY A 58 29.56 -18.14 -13.29
N PHE A 59 28.75 -18.99 -12.64
CA PHE A 59 28.33 -20.26 -13.26
C PHE A 59 27.32 -20.06 -14.40
N ARG A 60 26.29 -19.24 -14.20
CA ARG A 60 25.26 -18.97 -15.22
C ARG A 60 25.85 -18.25 -16.43
N GLN A 61 26.76 -17.30 -16.21
CA GLN A 61 27.45 -16.56 -17.28
C GLN A 61 28.39 -17.46 -18.08
N ARG A 62 29.08 -18.41 -17.43
CA ARG A 62 29.96 -19.38 -18.10
C ARG A 62 29.17 -20.43 -18.90
N VAL A 63 28.02 -20.90 -18.39
CA VAL A 63 27.16 -21.83 -19.13
C VAL A 63 26.58 -21.18 -20.39
N LEU A 64 26.19 -19.90 -20.34
CA LEU A 64 25.69 -19.18 -21.51
C LEU A 64 26.77 -18.94 -22.58
N LEU A 65 28.02 -18.71 -22.17
CA LEU A 65 29.15 -18.53 -23.09
C LEU A 65 29.61 -19.85 -23.74
N CYS A 66 29.49 -21.00 -23.06
CA CYS A 66 29.96 -22.29 -23.57
C CYS A 66 29.05 -22.94 -24.63
N VAL A 67 27.80 -22.51 -24.79
CA VAL A 67 26.83 -23.16 -25.72
C VAL A 67 26.74 -22.47 -27.09
N GLY A 68 27.53 -21.41 -27.33
CA GLY A 68 27.56 -20.76 -28.65
C GLY A 68 26.27 -20.04 -29.06
N LEU A 69 25.36 -19.76 -28.11
CA LEU A 69 24.13 -18.97 -28.29
C LEU A 69 24.40 -17.45 -28.24
N ALA A 70 25.60 -17.02 -28.63
CA ALA A 70 25.99 -15.61 -28.75
C ALA A 70 25.50 -14.99 -30.08
N ARG A 71 24.24 -15.23 -30.43
CA ARG A 71 23.57 -14.59 -31.57
C ARG A 71 22.42 -13.76 -31.01
N GLU A 72 22.59 -12.44 -31.12
CA GLU A 72 21.74 -11.38 -30.57
C GLU A 72 21.40 -11.60 -29.10
N GLU A 73 21.90 -10.72 -28.24
CA GLU A 73 21.53 -10.66 -26.82
C GLU A 73 20.03 -10.36 -26.69
N SER A 74 19.20 -11.37 -26.97
CA SER A 74 17.79 -11.38 -26.70
C SER A 74 17.66 -11.12 -25.22
N PHE A 75 17.13 -9.94 -24.87
CA PHE A 75 16.97 -9.49 -23.49
C PHE A 75 16.28 -10.60 -22.70
N LEU A 76 17.08 -11.33 -21.93
CA LEU A 76 16.63 -12.54 -21.27
C LEU A 76 15.75 -12.09 -20.12
N ALA A 77 14.45 -12.15 -20.35
CA ALA A 77 13.47 -11.99 -19.30
C ALA A 77 13.87 -12.82 -18.08
N HIS A 78 13.59 -12.26 -16.90
CA HIS A 78 13.87 -12.92 -15.66
C HIS A 78 13.13 -14.28 -15.64
N PRO A 79 13.81 -15.41 -15.40
CA PRO A 79 13.22 -16.73 -15.55
C PRO A 79 12.00 -16.93 -14.62
N LEU A 80 12.04 -16.38 -13.40
CA LEU A 80 10.89 -16.42 -12.49
C LEU A 80 9.70 -15.62 -13.03
N ALA A 81 9.95 -14.46 -13.67
CA ALA A 81 8.88 -13.62 -14.19
C ALA A 81 8.06 -14.36 -15.26
N ALA A 82 8.73 -15.06 -16.18
CA ALA A 82 8.05 -15.85 -17.20
C ALA A 82 7.23 -17.01 -16.59
N ILE A 83 7.77 -17.71 -15.58
CA ILE A 83 7.07 -18.80 -14.90
C ILE A 83 5.80 -18.29 -14.21
N LEU A 84 5.90 -17.19 -13.46
CA LEU A 84 4.79 -16.61 -12.73
C LEU A 84 3.73 -16.03 -13.67
N ALA A 85 4.13 -15.33 -14.73
CA ALA A 85 3.24 -14.84 -15.77
C ALA A 85 2.47 -16.00 -16.43
N ASN A 86 3.15 -17.08 -16.81
CA ASN A 86 2.52 -18.26 -17.40
C ASN A 86 1.57 -18.97 -16.44
N ARG A 87 1.94 -19.07 -15.16
CA ARG A 87 1.07 -19.61 -14.11
C ARG A 87 -0.21 -18.78 -14.01
N LYS A 88 -0.08 -17.45 -13.86
CA LYS A 88 -1.23 -16.55 -13.75
C LYS A 88 -2.12 -16.59 -14.99
N ARG A 89 -1.51 -16.64 -16.18
CA ARG A 89 -2.21 -16.83 -17.45
C ARG A 89 -2.98 -18.14 -17.50
N SER A 90 -2.40 -19.23 -17.00
CA SER A 90 -3.05 -20.56 -16.98
C SER A 90 -4.20 -20.64 -15.97
N ASP A 91 -4.07 -19.90 -14.86
CA ASP A 91 -5.12 -19.78 -13.84
C ASP A 91 -6.31 -18.93 -14.33
N ALA A 92 -6.06 -17.99 -15.26
CA ALA A 92 -7.13 -17.31 -15.97
C ALA A 92 -7.81 -18.30 -16.93
N SER A 93 -9.12 -18.50 -16.78
CA SER A 93 -9.89 -19.44 -17.60
C SER A 93 -9.57 -19.24 -19.09
N GLY A 94 -9.19 -20.31 -19.78
CA GLY A 94 -8.51 -20.29 -21.10
C GLY A 94 -9.17 -19.57 -22.27
N ALA A 95 -10.33 -18.94 -22.09
CA ALA A 95 -10.95 -18.03 -23.06
C ALA A 95 -10.46 -16.57 -22.93
N VAL A 96 -9.85 -16.20 -21.81
CA VAL A 96 -9.55 -14.79 -21.49
C VAL A 96 -8.08 -14.49 -21.73
N GLN A 97 -7.79 -13.90 -22.89
CA GLN A 97 -6.43 -13.52 -23.30
C GLN A 97 -6.20 -12.02 -23.08
N TYR A 98 -4.95 -11.63 -22.85
CA TYR A 98 -4.54 -10.22 -22.77
C TYR A 98 -5.04 -9.39 -23.95
N ARG A 99 -4.92 -9.92 -25.17
CA ARG A 99 -5.38 -9.26 -26.41
C ARG A 99 -6.86 -8.88 -26.38
N TRP A 100 -7.69 -9.67 -25.69
CA TRP A 100 -9.11 -9.39 -25.56
C TRP A 100 -9.34 -8.17 -24.66
N PHE A 101 -8.71 -8.13 -23.47
CA PHE A 101 -8.80 -6.97 -22.57
C PHE A 101 -8.29 -5.69 -23.22
N LEU A 102 -7.22 -5.78 -24.00
CA LEU A 102 -6.68 -4.65 -24.73
C LEU A 102 -7.68 -4.14 -25.78
N ALA A 103 -8.25 -5.03 -26.59
CA ALA A 103 -9.23 -4.65 -27.62
C ALA A 103 -10.47 -3.98 -27.01
N GLU A 104 -10.98 -4.48 -25.88
CA GLU A 104 -12.10 -3.85 -25.16
C GLU A 104 -11.72 -2.47 -24.59
N ALA A 105 -10.51 -2.34 -24.05
CA ALA A 105 -10.03 -1.05 -23.56
C ALA A 105 -9.92 -0.03 -24.70
N GLU A 106 -9.40 -0.45 -25.87
CA GLU A 106 -9.33 0.36 -27.09
C GLU A 106 -10.71 0.70 -27.67
N ALA A 107 -11.70 -0.18 -27.49
CA ALA A 107 -13.10 0.06 -27.81
C ALA A 107 -13.81 1.02 -26.81
N GLY A 108 -13.09 1.56 -25.83
CA GLY A 108 -13.62 2.54 -24.89
C GLY A 108 -14.28 1.93 -23.64
N ALA A 109 -13.97 0.67 -23.30
CA ALA A 109 -14.46 0.07 -22.06
C ALA A 109 -13.94 0.77 -20.79
N VAL A 110 -12.76 1.39 -20.87
CA VAL A 110 -12.13 2.14 -19.78
C VAL A 110 -12.60 3.61 -19.79
N PRO A 111 -13.05 4.17 -18.65
CA PRO A 111 -13.48 5.57 -18.60
C PRO A 111 -12.39 6.54 -19.05
N VAL A 112 -12.77 7.57 -19.82
CA VAL A 112 -11.83 8.55 -20.40
C VAL A 112 -10.94 9.23 -19.36
N SER A 113 -11.49 9.53 -18.17
CA SER A 113 -10.73 10.12 -17.06
C SER A 113 -9.57 9.23 -16.60
N VAL A 114 -9.76 7.91 -16.61
CA VAL A 114 -8.73 6.93 -16.24
C VAL A 114 -7.67 6.82 -17.32
N VAL A 115 -8.09 6.81 -18.60
CA VAL A 115 -7.16 6.81 -19.74
C VAL A 115 -6.24 8.03 -19.67
N GLN A 116 -6.79 9.21 -19.38
CA GLN A 116 -6.02 10.44 -19.21
C GLN A 116 -5.05 10.36 -18.03
N GLN A 117 -5.52 9.85 -16.88
CA GLN A 117 -4.66 9.68 -15.70
C GLN A 117 -3.51 8.69 -15.96
N ILE A 118 -3.78 7.56 -16.62
CA ILE A 118 -2.76 6.58 -17.04
C ILE A 118 -1.70 7.27 -17.90
N ARG A 119 -2.11 8.04 -18.92
CA ARG A 119 -1.16 8.74 -19.80
C ARG A 119 -0.26 9.70 -19.03
N LEU A 120 -0.82 10.49 -18.12
CA LEU A 120 -0.05 11.42 -17.29
C LEU A 120 0.97 10.70 -16.40
N ASP A 121 0.59 9.57 -15.81
CA ASP A 121 1.47 8.82 -14.91
C ASP A 121 2.53 8.02 -15.66
N VAL A 122 2.22 7.50 -16.85
CA VAL A 122 3.16 6.78 -17.72
C VAL A 122 4.34 7.67 -18.09
N THR A 123 4.09 8.89 -18.57
CA THR A 123 5.15 9.85 -18.91
C THR A 123 6.03 10.18 -17.70
N ARG A 124 5.44 10.30 -16.50
CA ARG A 124 6.20 10.53 -15.26
C ARG A 124 7.01 9.30 -14.83
N THR A 125 6.54 8.10 -15.13
CA THR A 125 7.13 6.85 -14.64
C THR A 125 8.54 6.63 -15.17
N PHE A 126 8.81 6.90 -16.45
CA PHE A 126 10.13 6.66 -17.03
C PHE A 126 11.24 7.54 -16.44
N SER A 127 10.89 8.71 -15.91
CA SER A 127 11.83 9.56 -15.17
C SER A 127 12.23 8.97 -13.80
N ALA A 128 11.38 8.13 -13.22
CA ALA A 128 11.61 7.48 -11.93
C ALA A 128 12.31 6.12 -12.05
N LEU A 129 12.34 5.54 -13.25
CA LEU A 129 13.03 4.28 -13.50
C LEU A 129 14.56 4.49 -13.48
N PRO A 130 15.34 3.52 -12.96
CA PRO A 130 16.80 3.63 -12.94
C PRO A 130 17.39 3.87 -14.33
N ALA A 131 18.24 4.89 -14.47
CA ALA A 131 18.86 5.27 -15.76
C ALA A 131 19.88 4.23 -16.27
N ARG A 132 20.45 3.39 -15.40
CA ARG A 132 21.35 2.29 -15.79
C ARG A 132 20.53 1.13 -16.36
N ARG A 133 20.02 1.33 -17.58
CA ARG A 133 19.10 0.43 -18.30
C ARG A 133 19.69 -0.96 -18.61
N GLY A 134 21.01 -1.14 -18.57
CA GLY A 134 21.66 -2.42 -18.89
C GLY A 134 21.48 -3.54 -17.86
N THR A 135 21.06 -3.24 -16.61
CA THR A 135 20.77 -4.26 -15.59
C THR A 135 19.28 -4.62 -15.49
N TRP A 136 18.42 -3.98 -16.27
CA TRP A 136 16.97 -4.09 -16.20
C TRP A 136 16.49 -4.53 -17.57
N GLY A 137 15.72 -5.61 -17.68
CA GLY A 137 15.38 -6.25 -18.96
C GLY A 137 14.55 -5.43 -19.94
N TRP A 138 14.45 -4.11 -19.78
CA TRP A 138 14.06 -3.26 -20.90
C TRP A 138 15.12 -3.35 -22.00
N PRO A 139 14.73 -3.53 -23.27
CA PRO A 139 15.67 -3.41 -24.37
C PRO A 139 16.42 -2.06 -24.24
N PRO A 140 17.75 -2.03 -24.42
CA PRO A 140 18.51 -0.82 -24.47
C PRO A 140 17.86 0.07 -25.51
N VAL A 141 17.67 1.32 -25.09
CA VAL A 141 17.02 2.44 -25.78
C VAL A 141 17.32 2.55 -27.26
N GLN A 142 18.45 2.01 -27.68
CA GLN A 142 19.00 2.16 -29.02
C GLN A 142 18.07 1.64 -30.12
N ASN A 143 17.08 0.78 -29.81
CA ASN A 143 16.20 0.19 -30.83
C ASN A 143 14.70 0.51 -30.68
N LEU A 144 14.24 1.13 -29.60
CA LEU A 144 12.82 1.48 -29.40
C LEU A 144 12.69 2.92 -28.88
N PRO A 145 12.03 3.83 -29.63
CA PRO A 145 11.66 5.16 -29.18
C PRO A 145 11.01 5.16 -27.79
N ASP A 146 11.23 6.22 -27.01
CA ASP A 146 10.58 6.40 -25.70
C ASP A 146 9.05 6.34 -25.82
N GLU A 147 8.51 6.86 -26.92
CA GLU A 147 7.08 6.82 -27.26
C GLU A 147 6.51 5.40 -27.33
N ASP A 148 7.27 4.45 -27.90
CA ASP A 148 6.82 3.05 -28.00
C ASP A 148 6.77 2.38 -26.63
N ARG A 149 7.68 2.73 -25.72
CA ARG A 149 7.71 2.19 -24.35
C ARG A 149 6.58 2.74 -23.50
N GLU A 150 6.29 4.03 -23.64
CA GLU A 150 5.12 4.67 -23.03
C GLU A 150 3.82 4.04 -23.54
N ALA A 151 3.71 3.82 -24.85
CA ALA A 151 2.55 3.17 -25.45
C ALA A 151 2.34 1.75 -24.90
N VAL A 152 3.39 0.91 -24.84
CA VAL A 152 3.32 -0.45 -24.29
C VAL A 152 2.89 -0.42 -22.82
N LEU A 153 3.48 0.44 -21.99
CA LEU A 153 3.10 0.55 -20.58
C LEU A 153 1.63 1.00 -20.42
N ALA A 154 1.18 1.97 -21.21
CA ALA A 154 -0.20 2.43 -21.20
C ALA A 154 -1.18 1.31 -21.59
N ARG A 155 -0.88 0.53 -22.64
CA ARG A 155 -1.70 -0.61 -23.06
C ARG A 155 -1.81 -1.69 -22.00
N VAL A 156 -0.72 -2.02 -21.29
CA VAL A 156 -0.74 -2.95 -20.16
C VAL A 156 -1.67 -2.47 -19.06
N LEU A 157 -1.57 -1.20 -18.67
CA LEU A 157 -2.42 -0.61 -17.63
C LEU A 157 -3.89 -0.56 -18.04
N LEU A 158 -4.17 -0.16 -19.28
CA LEU A 158 -5.54 -0.12 -19.82
C LEU A 158 -6.20 -1.50 -19.86
N ALA A 159 -5.46 -2.52 -20.33
CA ALA A 159 -5.94 -3.89 -20.30
C ALA A 159 -6.19 -4.38 -18.86
N PHE A 160 -5.36 -3.98 -17.89
CA PHE A 160 -5.55 -4.33 -16.49
C PHE A 160 -6.80 -3.69 -15.89
N GLU A 161 -7.03 -2.39 -16.14
CA GLU A 161 -8.26 -1.73 -15.72
C GLU A 161 -9.51 -2.38 -16.34
N CYS A 162 -9.44 -2.74 -17.63
CA CYS A 162 -10.51 -3.47 -18.29
C CYS A 162 -10.82 -4.82 -17.61
N ARG A 163 -9.78 -5.54 -17.17
CA ARG A 163 -9.91 -6.78 -16.40
C ARG A 163 -10.53 -6.52 -15.02
N ALA A 164 -10.05 -5.51 -14.30
CA ALA A 164 -10.45 -5.20 -12.94
C ALA A 164 -11.92 -4.79 -12.83
N MET A 165 -12.47 -4.12 -13.84
CA MET A 165 -13.89 -3.79 -13.92
C MET A 165 -14.82 -5.01 -14.07
N GLY A 166 -14.28 -6.23 -14.19
CA GLY A 166 -15.08 -7.45 -14.15
C GLY A 166 -16.08 -7.60 -15.30
N ARG A 167 -15.90 -6.83 -16.39
CA ARG A 167 -16.64 -7.01 -17.64
C ARG A 167 -16.19 -8.31 -18.28
N VAL A 168 -16.63 -9.44 -17.74
CA VAL A 168 -16.56 -10.71 -18.46
C VAL A 168 -17.56 -10.58 -19.60
N PRO A 169 -17.15 -10.78 -20.87
CA PRO A 169 -18.09 -10.72 -21.96
C PRO A 169 -19.13 -11.80 -21.69
N CYS A 170 -20.40 -11.41 -21.59
CA CYS A 170 -21.46 -12.37 -21.85
C CYS A 170 -21.24 -12.82 -23.29
N PRO A 171 -20.86 -14.07 -23.57
CA PRO A 171 -20.86 -14.55 -24.95
C PRO A 171 -22.28 -14.36 -25.42
N SER A 172 -22.46 -13.41 -26.33
CA SER A 172 -23.78 -13.00 -26.77
C SER A 172 -24.48 -14.23 -27.30
N SER A 173 -25.65 -14.44 -26.72
CA SER A 173 -26.73 -15.31 -27.13
C SER A 173 -26.87 -15.41 -28.65
N SER A 174 -26.18 -16.36 -29.26
CA SER A 174 -26.68 -17.08 -30.42
C SER A 174 -26.86 -18.54 -30.01
N SER A 175 -28.04 -18.81 -29.43
CA SER A 175 -28.68 -20.13 -29.30
C SER A 175 -27.93 -21.24 -28.51
N GLY A 176 -28.25 -21.41 -27.22
CA GLY A 176 -27.87 -22.63 -26.48
C GLY A 176 -27.80 -22.52 -24.95
N SER A 177 -28.91 -22.17 -24.31
CA SER A 177 -29.07 -22.05 -22.85
C SER A 177 -28.91 -23.39 -22.11
N SER A 178 -27.93 -23.51 -21.21
CA SER A 178 -27.89 -24.45 -20.06
C SER A 178 -26.55 -24.38 -19.29
N PHE A 179 -25.44 -24.11 -19.99
CA PHE A 179 -24.10 -24.20 -19.40
C PHE A 179 -23.74 -22.99 -18.53
N VAL A 180 -24.16 -21.79 -18.93
CA VAL A 180 -23.76 -20.52 -18.30
C VAL A 180 -24.35 -20.33 -16.89
N GLN A 181 -25.61 -20.73 -16.65
CA GLN A 181 -26.19 -20.71 -15.31
C GLN A 181 -25.58 -21.75 -14.36
N LYS A 182 -25.06 -22.87 -14.89
CA LYS A 182 -24.33 -23.87 -14.11
C LYS A 182 -22.90 -23.41 -13.80
N PHE A 183 -22.29 -22.63 -14.69
CA PHE A 183 -20.93 -22.11 -14.54
C PHE A 183 -20.82 -21.01 -13.47
N SER A 184 -21.70 -20.01 -13.49
CA SER A 184 -21.73 -18.94 -12.47
C SER A 184 -22.06 -19.47 -11.06
N ARG A 185 -22.91 -20.51 -10.96
CA ARG A 185 -23.17 -21.23 -9.70
C ARG A 185 -21.97 -22.06 -9.23
N ARG A 186 -21.14 -22.60 -10.13
CA ARG A 186 -19.91 -23.34 -9.76
C ARG A 186 -18.79 -22.41 -9.30
N LEU A 187 -18.60 -21.26 -9.96
CA LEU A 187 -17.57 -20.29 -9.56
C LEU A 187 -17.83 -19.76 -8.14
N ARG A 188 -19.09 -19.36 -7.83
CA ARG A 188 -19.50 -18.96 -6.48
C ARG A 188 -19.34 -20.09 -5.45
N ARG A 189 -19.70 -21.33 -5.80
CA ARG A 189 -19.52 -22.49 -4.90
C ARG A 189 -18.05 -22.84 -4.64
N SER A 190 -17.14 -22.60 -5.60
CA SER A 190 -15.71 -22.85 -5.40
C SER A 190 -15.05 -21.78 -4.51
N LEU A 191 -15.50 -20.53 -4.63
CA LEU A 191 -15.03 -19.41 -3.80
C LEU A 191 -15.58 -19.51 -2.37
N SER A 192 -16.85 -19.89 -2.18
CA SER A 192 -17.40 -20.19 -0.84
C SER A 192 -16.75 -21.42 -0.19
N ARG A 193 -16.51 -22.51 -0.93
CA ARG A 193 -15.85 -23.71 -0.36
C ARG A 193 -14.39 -23.44 0.05
N ARG A 194 -13.70 -22.49 -0.59
CA ARG A 194 -12.33 -22.10 -0.22
C ARG A 194 -12.30 -21.23 1.05
N SER A 195 -13.34 -20.41 1.26
CA SER A 195 -13.58 -19.64 2.49
C SER A 195 -13.95 -20.54 3.68
N ASP A 196 -14.82 -21.52 3.46
CA ASP A 196 -15.30 -22.41 4.52
C ASP A 196 -14.23 -23.43 4.96
N ALA A 197 -13.40 -23.91 4.03
CA ALA A 197 -12.29 -24.82 4.34
C ALA A 197 -11.18 -24.14 5.18
N THR A 198 -10.98 -22.83 5.03
CA THR A 198 -10.03 -22.06 5.86
C THR A 198 -10.57 -21.69 7.24
N ASN A 199 -11.90 -21.66 7.41
CA ASN A 199 -12.54 -21.36 8.69
C ASN A 199 -12.79 -22.61 9.54
N ALA A 200 -13.08 -23.76 8.92
CA ALA A 200 -13.32 -25.02 9.64
C ALA A 200 -12.04 -25.55 10.32
N SER A 201 -10.85 -25.39 9.71
CA SER A 201 -9.59 -25.88 10.30
C SER A 201 -8.94 -24.92 11.30
N ARG A 202 -9.53 -23.74 11.55
CA ARG A 202 -9.03 -22.75 12.52
C ARG A 202 -9.87 -22.64 13.79
N SER A 203 -11.05 -23.27 13.81
CA SER A 203 -11.98 -23.19 14.94
C SER A 203 -11.56 -24.09 16.12
N GLU A 204 -10.96 -25.26 15.85
CA GLU A 204 -10.63 -26.22 16.91
C GLU A 204 -9.29 -25.94 17.62
N ASP A 205 -8.29 -25.39 16.93
CA ASP A 205 -6.99 -25.07 17.53
C ASP A 205 -6.94 -23.70 18.25
N ALA A 206 -7.89 -22.81 17.98
CA ALA A 206 -7.91 -21.46 18.56
C ALA A 206 -8.59 -21.39 19.95
N GLN A 207 -9.43 -22.37 20.31
CA GLN A 207 -10.12 -22.37 21.60
C GLN A 207 -9.27 -22.90 22.77
N SER A 208 -8.14 -23.56 22.50
CA SER A 208 -7.20 -24.07 23.51
C SER A 208 -6.23 -22.99 24.03
N LEU A 209 -5.95 -21.93 23.24
CA LEU A 209 -4.93 -20.92 23.56
C LEU A 209 -5.46 -19.61 24.16
N LEU A 210 -6.78 -19.44 24.30
CA LEU A 210 -7.39 -18.19 24.78
C LEU A 210 -7.79 -18.18 26.28
N ARG A 211 -7.42 -19.20 27.07
CA ARG A 211 -7.69 -19.23 28.52
C ARG A 211 -6.59 -18.64 29.41
N SER A 212 -5.59 -17.94 28.86
CA SER A 212 -4.55 -17.32 29.69
C SER A 212 -3.97 -16.05 29.06
N ARG A 213 -4.73 -14.94 29.10
CA ARG A 213 -4.22 -13.55 29.21
C ARG A 213 -5.37 -12.54 29.10
N SER A 214 -5.90 -12.15 30.25
CA SER A 214 -6.69 -10.92 30.39
C SER A 214 -5.85 -9.91 31.15
N VAL A 215 -5.07 -9.10 30.43
CA VAL A 215 -4.49 -7.83 30.91
C VAL A 215 -4.25 -6.93 29.69
N LEU A 216 -5.32 -6.43 29.08
CA LEU A 216 -5.29 -5.19 28.29
C LEU A 216 -6.65 -4.52 28.53
N GLY A 217 -6.63 -3.44 29.31
CA GLY A 217 -7.82 -2.65 29.61
C GLY A 217 -8.26 -1.81 28.40
N PRO A 218 -9.52 -1.37 28.39
CA PRO A 218 -10.07 -0.55 27.31
C PRO A 218 -9.43 0.85 27.29
N MET A 219 -9.12 1.35 26.09
CA MET A 219 -8.94 2.79 25.84
C MET A 219 -10.33 3.42 25.90
N GLU A 220 -10.71 3.98 27.05
CA GLU A 220 -11.89 4.83 27.18
C GLU A 220 -11.55 6.26 26.72
N SER A 221 -12.35 6.76 25.78
CA SER A 221 -12.46 8.17 25.42
C SER A 221 -13.32 8.89 26.46
N ALA A 222 -12.71 9.77 27.26
CA ALA A 222 -13.43 10.71 28.09
C ALA A 222 -13.74 11.97 27.28
N ASP A 223 -15.02 12.21 27.01
CA ASP A 223 -15.73 13.49 27.20
C ASP A 223 -17.01 13.54 26.35
N ALA A 224 -18.12 13.07 26.94
CA ALA A 224 -19.47 13.47 26.59
C ALA A 224 -20.36 13.21 27.81
N GLN A 225 -20.58 14.24 28.61
CA GLN A 225 -21.53 14.25 29.71
C GLN A 225 -22.91 14.56 29.12
N GLU A 226 -23.71 13.53 28.85
CA GLU A 226 -25.13 13.68 28.52
C GLU A 226 -26.03 13.10 29.62
N VAL A 227 -27.05 13.89 29.91
CA VAL A 227 -28.05 13.75 30.96
C VAL A 227 -28.97 12.57 30.66
N SER A 228 -29.04 11.59 31.57
CA SER A 228 -29.99 10.48 31.51
C SER A 228 -31.44 10.96 31.68
N GLY A 229 -32.22 10.87 30.61
CA GLY A 229 -33.67 10.77 30.65
C GLY A 229 -34.10 9.38 30.21
N SER A 230 -34.49 8.54 31.17
CA SER A 230 -34.99 7.18 30.92
C SER A 230 -36.35 7.23 30.22
N THR A 231 -36.47 6.60 29.05
CA THR A 231 -37.77 6.22 28.48
C THR A 231 -37.63 4.80 27.93
N GLU A 232 -38.25 3.85 28.65
CA GLU A 232 -38.44 2.48 28.20
C GLU A 232 -39.31 2.48 26.93
N VAL A 233 -38.73 2.07 25.81
CA VAL A 233 -39.49 1.73 24.60
C VAL A 233 -39.30 0.24 24.32
N ARG A 234 -40.44 -0.45 24.40
CA ARG A 234 -40.72 -1.84 24.03
C ARG A 234 -39.93 -2.33 22.80
N SER A 235 -39.23 -3.44 22.99
CA SER A 235 -38.71 -4.31 21.94
C SER A 235 -39.84 -4.84 21.06
N GLY A 236 -39.88 -4.41 19.81
CA GLY A 236 -40.59 -5.09 18.73
C GLY A 236 -39.57 -5.83 17.86
N ASP A 237 -39.80 -7.12 17.65
CA ASP A 237 -39.02 -7.97 16.76
C ASP A 237 -39.07 -7.41 15.32
N VAL A 238 -38.04 -6.67 14.94
CA VAL A 238 -37.80 -6.28 13.54
C VAL A 238 -36.96 -7.38 12.90
N GLN A 239 -37.63 -8.15 12.06
CA GLN A 239 -37.06 -9.16 11.19
C GLN A 239 -36.03 -8.48 10.27
N GLU A 240 -34.74 -8.68 10.52
CA GLU A 240 -33.62 -8.24 9.68
C GLU A 240 -33.77 -8.83 8.28
N SER A 241 -34.39 -8.04 7.39
CA SER A 241 -34.47 -8.27 5.97
C SER A 241 -33.06 -8.37 5.39
N ALA A 242 -32.81 -9.46 4.69
CA ALA A 242 -31.56 -9.80 4.01
C ALA A 242 -30.86 -8.58 3.41
N HIS A 243 -29.58 -8.43 3.76
CA HIS A 243 -28.59 -7.53 3.16
C HIS A 243 -28.75 -7.48 1.64
N ASP A 244 -29.44 -6.45 1.17
CA ASP A 244 -29.40 -6.02 -0.21
C ASP A 244 -28.01 -5.41 -0.39
N THR A 245 -27.04 -6.24 -0.80
CA THR A 245 -25.75 -5.75 -1.32
C THR A 245 -26.08 -4.92 -2.54
N PHE A 246 -26.34 -3.63 -2.33
CA PHE A 246 -26.36 -2.61 -3.34
C PHE A 246 -25.03 -2.71 -4.10
N HIS A 247 -25.05 -3.47 -5.19
CA HIS A 247 -24.03 -3.38 -6.21
C HIS A 247 -24.21 -1.99 -6.82
N ASP A 248 -23.42 -1.03 -6.32
CA ASP A 248 -23.32 0.29 -6.90
C ASP A 248 -23.02 0.12 -8.40
N PRO A 249 -23.96 0.45 -9.31
CA PRO A 249 -23.78 0.24 -10.74
C PRO A 249 -22.69 1.15 -11.32
N GLU A 250 -22.18 2.11 -10.54
CA GLU A 250 -20.94 2.80 -10.82
C GLU A 250 -19.76 2.01 -10.24
N ALA A 251 -19.34 0.96 -10.96
CA ALA A 251 -18.00 0.40 -10.76
C ALA A 251 -16.98 1.51 -11.01
N LYS A 252 -16.63 2.25 -9.95
CA LYS A 252 -15.65 3.32 -10.00
C LYS A 252 -14.35 2.71 -10.51
N PRO A 253 -13.59 3.45 -11.34
CA PRO A 253 -12.36 2.92 -11.87
C PRO A 253 -11.33 2.60 -10.78
N THR A 254 -10.55 1.54 -11.00
CA THR A 254 -9.62 0.94 -10.01
C THR A 254 -8.21 1.51 -10.06
N TYR A 255 -7.88 2.33 -11.06
CA TYR A 255 -6.51 2.82 -11.23
C TYR A 255 -6.05 3.66 -10.04
N VAL A 256 -4.98 3.22 -9.39
CA VAL A 256 -4.35 3.90 -8.24
C VAL A 256 -2.95 4.38 -8.60
N GLN A 257 -2.54 5.52 -8.04
CA GLN A 257 -1.18 6.01 -8.15
C GLN A 257 -0.17 4.94 -7.68
N GLY A 258 0.83 4.67 -8.51
CA GLY A 258 1.86 3.64 -8.27
C GLY A 258 1.74 2.43 -9.19
N TYR A 259 0.56 2.19 -9.79
CA TYR A 259 0.35 1.11 -10.76
C TYR A 259 1.32 1.21 -11.94
N SER A 260 1.49 2.41 -12.51
CA SER A 260 2.42 2.64 -13.61
C SER A 260 3.86 2.23 -13.29
N MET A 261 4.32 2.53 -12.08
CA MET A 261 5.67 2.17 -11.63
C MET A 261 5.83 0.66 -11.46
N MET A 262 4.86 -0.01 -10.85
CA MET A 262 4.87 -1.46 -10.69
C MET A 262 4.73 -2.19 -12.04
N ALA A 263 3.87 -1.72 -12.94
CA ALA A 263 3.71 -2.30 -14.27
C ALA A 263 4.97 -2.11 -15.13
N ALA A 264 5.63 -0.95 -15.04
CA ALA A 264 6.90 -0.72 -15.72
C ALA A 264 8.01 -1.64 -15.22
N MET A 265 8.00 -1.94 -13.92
CA MET A 265 8.88 -2.94 -13.32
C MET A 265 8.60 -4.34 -13.85
N CYS A 266 7.34 -4.76 -13.88
CA CYS A 266 6.94 -6.05 -14.44
C CYS A 266 7.40 -6.19 -15.90
N LEU A 267 7.20 -5.16 -16.72
CA LEU A 267 7.69 -5.12 -18.10
C LEU A 267 9.21 -5.24 -18.19
N GLY A 268 9.94 -4.55 -17.31
CA GLY A 268 11.40 -4.69 -17.23
C GLY A 268 11.83 -6.13 -16.90
N PHE A 269 11.13 -6.79 -15.97
CA PHE A 269 11.40 -8.19 -15.61
C PHE A 269 11.05 -9.17 -16.74
N THR A 270 10.11 -8.83 -17.63
CA THR A 270 9.68 -9.69 -18.73
C THR A 270 10.38 -9.42 -20.05
N GLY A 271 11.44 -8.61 -20.07
CA GLY A 271 12.15 -8.34 -21.31
C GLY A 271 11.46 -7.30 -22.21
N GLY A 272 10.53 -6.50 -21.65
CA GLY A 272 9.62 -5.65 -22.41
C GLY A 272 8.48 -6.41 -23.09
N ARG A 273 8.35 -7.72 -22.88
CA ARG A 273 7.25 -8.48 -23.47
C ARG A 273 5.94 -8.13 -22.77
N GLU A 274 5.07 -7.51 -23.54
CA GLU A 274 3.86 -6.84 -23.09
C GLU A 274 2.88 -7.80 -22.40
N GLU A 275 2.54 -8.92 -23.03
CA GLU A 275 1.59 -9.87 -22.47
C GLU A 275 2.12 -10.54 -21.19
N GLU A 276 3.38 -10.98 -21.16
CA GLU A 276 4.00 -11.49 -19.93
C GLU A 276 4.03 -10.42 -18.84
N GLY A 277 4.33 -9.17 -19.20
CA GLY A 277 4.35 -8.03 -18.27
C GLY A 277 2.99 -7.80 -17.63
N PHE A 278 1.91 -7.86 -18.43
CA PHE A 278 0.53 -7.79 -17.96
C PHE A 278 0.22 -8.91 -16.97
N TRP A 279 0.52 -10.17 -17.29
CA TRP A 279 0.21 -11.29 -16.39
C TRP A 279 1.04 -11.29 -15.12
N LEU A 280 2.31 -10.86 -15.19
CA LEU A 280 3.14 -10.66 -14.01
C LEU A 280 2.60 -9.52 -13.13
N PHE A 281 2.12 -8.44 -13.73
CA PHE A 281 1.50 -7.33 -13.00
C PHE A 281 0.21 -7.77 -12.32
N ALA A 282 -0.65 -8.52 -13.02
CA ALA A 282 -1.85 -9.11 -12.42
C ALA A 282 -1.50 -10.08 -11.28
N TYR A 283 -0.45 -10.89 -11.42
CA TYR A 283 0.04 -11.75 -10.34
C TYR A 283 0.50 -10.95 -9.11
N LEU A 284 1.27 -9.89 -9.33
CA LEU A 284 1.72 -9.01 -8.25
C LEU A 284 0.53 -8.41 -7.49
N LEU A 285 -0.44 -7.80 -8.19
CA LEU A 285 -1.56 -7.13 -7.55
C LEU A 285 -2.53 -8.12 -6.89
N GLU A 286 -2.90 -9.20 -7.57
CA GLU A 286 -3.94 -10.12 -7.11
C GLU A 286 -3.42 -11.18 -6.12
N ASP A 287 -2.21 -11.71 -6.32
CA ASP A 287 -1.69 -12.84 -5.53
C ASP A 287 -0.67 -12.44 -4.46
N ILE A 288 0.15 -11.41 -4.71
CA ILE A 288 1.13 -10.94 -3.73
C ILE A 288 0.51 -9.85 -2.85
N LEU A 289 0.01 -8.77 -3.45
CA LEU A 289 -0.57 -7.66 -2.71
C LEU A 289 -1.97 -8.01 -2.20
N GLY A 290 -2.76 -8.72 -3.00
CA GLY A 290 -4.13 -9.12 -2.65
C GLY A 290 -5.14 -8.00 -2.90
N SER A 291 -6.42 -8.38 -3.03
CA SER A 291 -7.54 -7.49 -3.33
C SER A 291 -7.69 -6.32 -2.37
N ASP A 292 -7.33 -6.53 -1.11
CA ASP A 292 -7.56 -5.55 -0.06
C ASP A 292 -6.52 -4.43 -0.07
N PHE A 293 -5.34 -4.65 -0.68
CA PHE A 293 -4.23 -3.69 -0.62
C PHE A 293 -4.58 -2.40 -1.37
N PHE A 294 -5.14 -2.53 -2.57
CA PHE A 294 -5.67 -1.42 -3.38
C PHE A 294 -7.21 -1.42 -3.39
N SER A 295 -7.84 -1.83 -2.29
CA SER A 295 -9.31 -1.79 -2.18
C SER A 295 -9.82 -0.38 -2.45
N GLN A 296 -10.95 -0.26 -3.13
CA GLN A 296 -11.58 1.04 -3.40
C GLN A 296 -12.42 1.53 -2.23
N TYR A 297 -13.17 0.61 -1.62
CA TYR A 297 -14.05 0.93 -0.52
C TYR A 297 -14.02 -0.15 0.56
N PRO A 298 -13.63 0.20 1.80
CA PRO A 298 -12.88 1.42 2.14
C PRO A 298 -11.55 1.49 1.36
N ALA A 299 -11.07 2.70 1.08
CA ALA A 299 -9.88 2.87 0.25
C ALA A 299 -8.62 2.35 0.96
N LEU A 300 -7.83 1.50 0.28
CA LEU A 300 -6.49 1.08 0.69
C LEU A 300 -6.43 0.34 2.05
N VAL A 301 -7.44 -0.48 2.38
CA VAL A 301 -7.58 -1.13 3.69
C VAL A 301 -6.36 -2.00 4.03
N GLY A 302 -5.94 -2.85 3.09
CA GLY A 302 -4.77 -3.72 3.25
C GLY A 302 -3.47 -2.94 3.37
N TYR A 303 -3.33 -1.81 2.65
CA TYR A 303 -2.19 -0.91 2.77
C TYR A 303 -2.11 -0.26 4.17
N HIS A 304 -3.24 0.16 4.75
CA HIS A 304 -3.26 0.71 6.11
C HIS A 304 -2.84 -0.32 7.16
N GLY A 305 -3.22 -1.59 6.97
CA GLY A 305 -2.73 -2.71 7.76
C GLY A 305 -1.21 -2.89 7.66
N ASP A 306 -0.69 -2.95 6.44
CA ASP A 306 0.74 -3.10 6.18
C ASP A 306 1.57 -1.94 6.74
N ARG A 307 1.04 -0.72 6.67
CA ARG A 307 1.65 0.47 7.28
C ARG A 307 1.81 0.31 8.79
N ALA A 308 0.79 -0.20 9.48
CA ALA A 308 0.85 -0.45 10.92
C ALA A 308 1.86 -1.56 11.25
N ALA A 309 1.87 -2.64 10.46
CA ALA A 309 2.86 -3.71 10.61
C ALA A 309 4.29 -3.20 10.36
N ALA A 310 4.49 -2.30 9.38
CA ALA A 310 5.78 -1.67 9.14
C ALA A 310 6.23 -0.80 10.31
N ALA A 311 5.34 0.02 10.89
CA ALA A 311 5.65 0.81 12.08
C ALA A 311 6.02 -0.07 13.28
N ALA A 312 5.28 -1.17 13.50
CA ALA A 312 5.57 -2.13 14.56
C ALA A 312 6.92 -2.84 14.34
N LEU A 313 7.27 -3.20 13.10
CA LEU A 313 8.56 -3.80 12.80
C LEU A 313 9.70 -2.79 13.00
N VAL A 314 9.57 -1.56 12.52
CA VAL A 314 10.57 -0.50 12.75
C VAL A 314 10.74 -0.22 14.24
N ALA A 315 9.66 -0.18 15.02
CA ALA A 315 9.76 0.04 16.45
C ALA A 315 10.62 -1.01 17.17
N ALA A 316 10.58 -2.27 16.70
CA ALA A 316 11.38 -3.35 17.26
C ALA A 316 12.83 -3.35 16.75
N GLU A 317 13.05 -3.02 15.48
CA GLU A 317 14.36 -3.12 14.83
C GLU A 317 15.19 -1.82 14.89
N ALA A 318 14.56 -0.68 15.20
CA ALA A 318 15.19 0.64 15.34
C ALA A 318 14.70 1.35 16.64
N PRO A 319 15.00 0.78 17.82
CA PRO A 319 14.43 1.23 19.09
C PRO A 319 14.86 2.65 19.50
N GLN A 320 16.02 3.16 19.07
CA GLN A 320 16.47 4.52 19.43
C GLN A 320 15.60 5.56 18.76
N VAL A 321 15.32 5.37 17.47
CA VAL A 321 14.41 6.25 16.71
C VAL A 321 13.00 6.13 17.24
N ALA A 322 12.54 4.92 17.56
CA ALA A 322 11.22 4.70 18.14
C ALA A 322 11.05 5.38 19.51
N GLY A 323 12.07 5.29 20.38
CA GLY A 323 12.07 5.93 21.68
C GLY A 323 12.06 7.46 21.61
N MET A 324 12.80 8.03 20.64
CA MET A 324 12.87 9.47 20.42
C MET A 324 11.58 10.05 19.83
N LEU A 325 10.98 9.39 18.83
CA LEU A 325 9.76 9.89 18.17
C LEU A 325 8.48 9.59 18.95
N GLY A 326 8.52 8.58 19.83
CA GLY A 326 7.34 7.99 20.43
C GLY A 326 6.44 7.29 19.40
N PRO A 327 5.36 6.64 19.86
CA PRO A 327 4.50 5.83 19.00
C PRO A 327 3.83 6.63 17.87
N ARG A 328 3.34 7.84 18.19
CA ARG A 328 2.63 8.71 17.24
C ARG A 328 3.57 9.26 16.17
N GLY A 329 4.68 9.87 16.59
CA GLY A 329 5.68 10.43 15.66
C GLY A 329 6.27 9.36 14.75
N LEU A 330 6.52 8.16 15.28
CA LEU A 330 6.98 7.03 14.47
C LEU A 330 5.90 6.59 13.45
N ALA A 331 4.64 6.46 13.87
CA ALA A 331 3.56 6.07 12.97
C ALA A 331 3.36 7.09 11.82
N GLU A 332 3.47 8.40 12.12
CA GLU A 332 3.40 9.47 11.12
C GLU A 332 4.59 9.41 10.15
N ALA A 333 5.82 9.27 10.66
CA ALA A 333 7.03 9.14 9.84
C ALA A 333 7.00 7.91 8.93
N ILE A 334 6.60 6.75 9.47
CA ILE A 334 6.46 5.52 8.70
C ILE A 334 5.30 5.60 7.72
N SER A 335 4.22 6.31 8.03
CA SER A 335 3.15 6.57 7.08
C SER A 335 3.63 7.30 5.83
N ALA A 336 4.41 8.37 6.00
CA ALA A 336 4.97 9.13 4.88
C ALA A 336 5.91 8.26 4.03
N LEU A 337 6.76 7.47 4.68
CA LEU A 337 7.69 6.57 3.99
C LEU A 337 6.97 5.44 3.26
N ALA A 338 6.00 4.79 3.92
CA ALA A 338 5.22 3.68 3.39
C ALA A 338 4.39 4.10 2.17
N ALA A 339 3.80 5.29 2.18
CA ALA A 339 3.06 5.82 1.02
C ALA A 339 3.95 5.88 -0.22
N ARG A 340 5.21 6.34 -0.06
CA ARG A 340 6.14 6.40 -1.19
C ARG A 340 6.66 5.03 -1.60
N CYS A 341 6.96 4.17 -0.64
CA CYS A 341 7.64 2.89 -0.91
C CYS A 341 6.66 1.78 -1.29
N LEU A 342 5.62 1.53 -0.50
CA LEU A 342 4.75 0.36 -0.67
C LEU A 342 3.83 0.51 -1.88
N LEU A 343 3.24 1.70 -2.10
CA LEU A 343 2.33 1.94 -3.23
C LEU A 343 3.03 1.88 -4.60
N SER A 344 4.35 2.10 -4.64
CA SER A 344 5.15 2.05 -5.88
C SER A 344 6.01 0.79 -6.00
N GLY A 345 6.03 -0.09 -4.99
CA GLY A 345 6.99 -1.20 -4.94
C GLY A 345 8.45 -0.71 -4.89
N PHE A 346 8.71 0.41 -4.22
CA PHE A 346 9.99 1.09 -4.07
C PHE A 346 10.60 1.70 -5.35
N VAL A 347 9.85 1.71 -6.45
CA VAL A 347 10.31 2.30 -7.71
C VAL A 347 10.45 3.81 -7.56
N GLY A 348 11.60 4.35 -7.96
CA GLY A 348 11.96 5.75 -7.74
C GLY A 348 12.36 6.09 -6.29
N PHE A 349 12.38 5.10 -5.39
CA PHE A 349 12.90 5.23 -4.03
C PHE A 349 14.24 4.50 -3.89
N LEU A 350 14.26 3.22 -4.22
CA LEU A 350 15.50 2.43 -4.39
C LEU A 350 16.02 2.60 -5.82
N SER A 351 17.32 2.37 -6.01
CA SER A 351 17.95 2.41 -7.33
C SER A 351 18.87 1.21 -7.52
N GLY A 352 19.15 0.85 -8.77
CA GLY A 352 20.16 -0.16 -9.11
C GLY A 352 19.85 -1.56 -8.54
N GLU A 353 20.91 -2.31 -8.22
CA GLU A 353 20.79 -3.70 -7.78
C GLU A 353 19.83 -3.89 -6.57
N PRO A 354 19.82 -3.03 -5.53
CA PRO A 354 18.87 -3.14 -4.41
C PRO A 354 17.38 -3.12 -4.79
N LEU A 355 16.98 -2.41 -5.84
CA LEU A 355 15.58 -2.44 -6.28
C LEU A 355 15.28 -3.75 -7.04
N VAL A 356 16.19 -4.24 -7.89
CA VAL A 356 16.02 -5.55 -8.57
C VAL A 356 15.91 -6.67 -7.54
N ALA A 357 16.83 -6.66 -6.58
CA ALA A 357 16.91 -7.54 -5.45
C ALA A 357 15.60 -7.68 -4.65
N LEU A 358 15.03 -6.53 -4.28
CA LEU A 358 13.74 -6.50 -3.60
C LEU A 358 12.67 -7.22 -4.42
N TRP A 359 12.61 -6.95 -5.72
CA TRP A 359 11.61 -7.53 -6.61
C TRP A 359 11.83 -9.02 -6.86
N GLU A 360 13.08 -9.48 -6.95
CA GLU A 360 13.40 -10.91 -6.97
C GLU A 360 12.87 -11.60 -5.70
N GLU A 361 13.15 -11.05 -4.52
CA GLU A 361 12.66 -11.59 -3.24
C GLU A 361 11.13 -11.51 -3.10
N LEU A 362 10.52 -10.48 -3.68
CA LEU A 362 9.06 -10.31 -3.70
C LEU A 362 8.39 -11.37 -4.58
N LEU A 363 8.95 -11.64 -5.76
CA LEU A 363 8.44 -12.60 -6.72
C LEU A 363 8.75 -14.06 -6.34
N GLU A 364 9.84 -14.30 -5.59
CA GLU A 364 10.22 -15.63 -5.10
C GLU A 364 9.26 -16.24 -4.06
N VAL A 365 8.16 -15.55 -3.69
CA VAL A 365 7.20 -15.88 -2.62
C VAL A 365 7.35 -17.30 -2.09
N ARG A 366 8.16 -17.45 -1.04
CA ARG A 366 8.43 -18.75 -0.42
C ARG A 366 7.17 -19.25 0.28
N ALA A 367 7.01 -20.58 0.35
CA ALA A 367 5.85 -21.20 1.01
C ALA A 367 5.63 -20.69 2.45
N GLU A 368 6.72 -20.41 3.18
CA GLU A 368 6.68 -19.82 4.53
C GLU A 368 6.05 -18.41 4.55
N ARG A 369 6.31 -17.61 3.51
CA ARG A 369 5.79 -16.24 3.37
C ARG A 369 4.40 -16.19 2.75
N ALA A 370 3.84 -17.30 2.29
CA ALA A 370 2.50 -17.35 1.73
C ALA A 370 1.42 -16.85 2.71
N GLN A 371 1.69 -16.90 4.02
CA GLN A 371 0.77 -16.40 5.05
C GLN A 371 0.74 -14.86 5.14
N PHE A 372 1.81 -14.20 4.70
CA PHE A 372 1.90 -12.74 4.66
C PHE A 372 2.83 -12.30 3.51
N PRO A 373 2.37 -12.39 2.24
CA PRO A 373 3.26 -12.24 1.08
C PRO A 373 3.94 -10.86 0.99
N ARG A 374 3.28 -9.82 1.51
CA ARG A 374 3.76 -8.43 1.53
C ARG A 374 4.87 -8.16 2.55
N LEU A 375 5.20 -9.16 3.39
CA LEU A 375 6.24 -9.05 4.41
C LEU A 375 7.59 -8.62 3.82
N THR A 376 7.93 -9.04 2.59
CA THR A 376 9.17 -8.61 1.92
C THR A 376 9.22 -7.07 1.84
N LEU A 377 8.17 -6.40 1.36
CA LEU A 377 8.14 -4.94 1.27
C LEU A 377 8.30 -4.27 2.64
N ILE A 378 7.63 -4.82 3.66
CA ILE A 378 7.69 -4.34 5.05
C ILE A 378 9.11 -4.47 5.63
N THR A 379 9.77 -5.62 5.42
CA THR A 379 11.14 -5.86 5.91
C THR A 379 12.18 -4.97 5.25
N TRP A 380 12.00 -4.67 3.96
CA TRP A 380 12.88 -3.74 3.23
C TRP A 380 12.72 -2.31 3.75
N LEU A 381 11.49 -1.86 4.01
CA LEU A 381 11.25 -0.56 4.63
C LEU A 381 11.92 -0.47 6.01
N ALA A 382 11.71 -1.47 6.87
CA ALA A 382 12.32 -1.50 8.19
C ALA A 382 13.86 -1.52 8.11
N GLY A 383 14.43 -2.36 7.25
CA GLY A 383 15.88 -2.46 7.08
C GLY A 383 16.54 -1.15 6.60
N LEU A 384 15.84 -0.33 5.81
CA LEU A 384 16.32 1.00 5.45
C LEU A 384 16.39 1.93 6.66
N VAL A 385 15.35 1.95 7.50
CA VAL A 385 15.34 2.77 8.72
C VAL A 385 16.44 2.32 9.69
N CYS A 386 16.59 1.01 9.91
CA CYS A 386 17.66 0.46 10.73
C CYS A 386 19.06 0.82 10.21
N LYS A 387 19.24 0.85 8.88
CA LYS A 387 20.52 1.20 8.25
C LYS A 387 20.96 2.63 8.57
N VAL A 388 20.02 3.55 8.81
CA VAL A 388 20.28 4.96 9.13
C VAL A 388 19.90 5.36 10.55
N GLU A 389 19.63 4.40 11.44
CA GLU A 389 19.10 4.69 12.78
C GLU A 389 19.97 5.69 13.55
N ALA A 390 21.30 5.51 13.55
CA ALA A 390 22.22 6.40 14.25
C ALA A 390 22.19 7.83 13.70
N GLU A 391 22.13 7.98 12.36
CA GLU A 391 22.06 9.28 11.70
C GLU A 391 20.72 9.98 12.00
N LEU A 392 19.62 9.22 11.91
CA LEU A 392 18.27 9.69 12.26
C LEU A 392 18.23 10.17 13.72
N THR A 393 18.69 9.37 14.67
CA THR A 393 18.72 9.74 16.10
C THR A 393 19.49 11.03 16.33
N SER A 394 20.69 11.15 15.76
CA SER A 394 21.51 12.34 15.93
C SER A 394 20.93 13.61 15.30
N THR A 395 20.19 13.47 14.19
CA THR A 395 19.67 14.60 13.41
C THR A 395 18.31 15.05 13.94
N LEU A 396 17.43 14.10 14.23
CA LEU A 396 16.07 14.38 14.71
C LEU A 396 16.07 14.95 16.13
N ALA A 397 17.06 14.60 16.97
CA ALA A 397 17.25 15.23 18.28
C ALA A 397 17.47 16.76 18.21
N ARG A 398 17.86 17.28 17.04
CA ARG A 398 18.11 18.71 16.80
C ARG A 398 17.06 19.36 15.89
N ALA A 399 16.14 18.57 15.33
CA ALA A 399 15.13 19.07 14.40
C ALA A 399 13.94 19.68 15.15
N PRO A 400 13.35 20.79 14.68
CA PRO A 400 12.09 21.28 15.22
C PRO A 400 10.97 20.26 14.91
N GLN A 401 9.95 20.22 15.77
CA GLN A 401 8.89 19.20 15.73
C GLN A 401 8.20 19.09 14.34
N GLU A 402 8.00 20.22 13.67
CA GLU A 402 7.36 20.30 12.34
C GLU A 402 8.24 19.71 11.22
N GLU A 403 9.57 19.69 11.41
CA GLU A 403 10.54 19.19 10.43
C GLU A 403 10.96 17.73 10.65
N VAL A 404 10.45 17.09 11.72
CA VAL A 404 10.83 15.72 12.08
C VAL A 404 10.51 14.73 10.96
N VAL A 405 9.27 14.74 10.44
CA VAL A 405 8.84 13.81 9.39
C VAL A 405 9.54 14.08 8.05
N PRO A 406 9.62 15.33 7.54
CA PRO A 406 10.40 15.64 6.34
C PRO A 406 11.88 15.25 6.46
N THR A 407 12.50 15.53 7.61
CA THR A 407 13.91 15.21 7.87
C THR A 407 14.13 13.70 7.90
N PHE A 408 13.27 12.96 8.60
CA PHE A 408 13.28 11.49 8.63
C PHE A 408 13.20 10.92 7.20
N PHE A 409 12.21 11.36 6.43
CA PHE A 409 11.99 10.87 5.07
C PHE A 409 13.20 11.14 4.17
N ARG A 410 13.76 12.36 4.22
CA ARG A 410 14.92 12.77 3.41
C ARG A 410 16.16 11.91 3.71
N ILE A 411 16.47 11.68 4.98
CA ILE A 411 17.63 10.86 5.38
C ILE A 411 17.47 9.43 4.87
N VAL A 412 16.31 8.81 5.10
CA VAL A 412 16.03 7.44 4.63
C VAL A 412 16.10 7.36 3.09
N GLN A 413 15.55 8.35 2.38
CA GLN A 413 15.59 8.40 0.92
C GLN A 413 17.01 8.55 0.37
N LEU A 414 17.84 9.41 0.98
CA LEU A 414 19.24 9.57 0.57
C LEU A 414 20.02 8.28 0.76
N ALA A 415 19.85 7.61 1.89
CA ALA A 415 20.50 6.34 2.15
C ALA A 415 20.01 5.22 1.22
N ALA A 416 18.70 5.17 0.91
CA ALA A 416 18.13 4.21 -0.03
C ALA A 416 18.75 4.32 -1.43
N ARG A 417 19.08 5.55 -1.87
CA ARG A 417 19.77 5.82 -3.14
C ARG A 417 21.27 5.52 -3.09
N ALA A 418 21.88 5.60 -1.91
CA ALA A 418 23.30 5.37 -1.68
C ALA A 418 23.63 3.92 -1.29
N LEU A 419 22.66 3.00 -1.35
CA LEU A 419 22.89 1.59 -1.02
C LEU A 419 23.90 0.96 -1.99
N PRO A 420 24.88 0.19 -1.48
CA PRO A 420 25.81 -0.53 -2.34
C PRO A 420 25.13 -1.72 -3.02
N ASP A 421 25.67 -2.13 -4.17
CA ASP A 421 25.25 -3.37 -4.84
C ASP A 421 25.38 -4.57 -3.90
N GLY A 422 24.38 -5.44 -3.91
CA GLY A 422 24.30 -6.62 -3.03
C GLY A 422 23.76 -6.32 -1.64
N TRP A 423 23.39 -5.06 -1.34
CA TRP A 423 22.72 -4.76 -0.08
C TRP A 423 21.35 -5.45 0.00
N ARG A 424 21.07 -5.99 1.18
CA ARG A 424 19.79 -6.58 1.58
C ARG A 424 19.50 -6.22 3.03
N PRO A 425 18.22 -6.10 3.44
CA PRO A 425 17.88 -5.89 4.84
C PRO A 425 18.35 -7.09 5.67
N LYS A 426 18.97 -6.83 6.83
CA LYS A 426 19.38 -7.88 7.79
C LYS A 426 18.30 -8.20 8.83
N VAL A 427 17.07 -7.75 8.59
CA VAL A 427 15.92 -7.91 9.49
C VAL A 427 15.49 -9.37 9.51
N LYS A 428 15.59 -10.02 10.67
CA LYS A 428 15.22 -11.43 10.85
C LYS A 428 13.85 -11.53 11.48
N VAL A 429 12.84 -11.84 10.67
CA VAL A 429 11.47 -12.04 11.17
C VAL A 429 11.28 -13.51 11.52
N THR A 430 11.17 -13.81 12.82
CA THR A 430 10.81 -15.15 13.30
C THR A 430 9.36 -15.47 12.96
N GLN A 431 8.97 -16.75 13.02
CA GLN A 431 7.58 -17.15 12.77
C GLN A 431 6.60 -16.51 13.78
N SER A 432 6.98 -16.40 15.05
CA SER A 432 6.16 -15.72 16.06
C SER A 432 5.97 -14.25 15.73
N ARG A 433 7.03 -13.57 15.30
CA ARG A 433 6.97 -12.16 14.89
C ARG A 433 6.13 -11.99 13.61
N LEU A 434 6.21 -12.92 12.66
CA LEU A 434 5.37 -12.91 11.46
C LEU A 434 3.87 -12.95 11.83
N ILE A 435 3.49 -13.84 12.75
CA ILE A 435 2.10 -13.96 13.23
C ILE A 435 1.66 -12.65 13.90
N GLU A 436 2.51 -12.08 14.75
CA GLU A 436 2.25 -10.81 15.42
C GLU A 436 2.06 -9.66 14.42
N LEU A 437 2.96 -9.51 13.45
CA LEU A 437 2.86 -8.46 12.41
C LEU A 437 1.60 -8.62 11.57
N ARG A 438 1.21 -9.86 11.24
CA ARG A 438 -0.05 -10.15 10.55
C ARG A 438 -1.25 -9.75 11.40
N GLN A 439 -1.23 -10.03 12.71
CA GLN A 439 -2.29 -9.64 13.62
C GLN A 439 -2.39 -8.11 13.72
N VAL A 440 -1.26 -7.41 13.86
CA VAL A 440 -1.21 -5.94 13.85
C VAL A 440 -1.80 -5.39 12.55
N SER A 441 -1.41 -5.96 11.41
CA SER A 441 -1.95 -5.57 10.10
C SER A 441 -3.46 -5.76 10.03
N GLN A 442 -3.97 -6.91 10.49
CA GLN A 442 -5.41 -7.21 10.45
C GLN A 442 -6.21 -6.26 11.34
N VAL A 443 -5.77 -6.09 12.60
CA VAL A 443 -6.44 -5.20 13.56
C VAL A 443 -6.48 -3.76 13.05
N ALA A 444 -5.37 -3.26 12.49
CA ALA A 444 -5.32 -1.91 11.93
C ALA A 444 -6.22 -1.75 10.69
N ALA A 445 -6.23 -2.75 9.80
CA ALA A 445 -7.11 -2.76 8.64
C ALA A 445 -8.59 -2.76 9.04
N ASP A 446 -8.97 -3.58 10.03
CA ASP A 446 -10.35 -3.67 10.53
C ASP A 446 -10.77 -2.38 11.26
N ALA A 447 -9.89 -1.79 12.07
CA ALA A 447 -10.15 -0.50 12.72
C ALA A 447 -10.35 0.62 11.70
N TYR A 448 -9.51 0.65 10.65
CA TYR A 448 -9.66 1.62 9.56
C TYR A 448 -10.97 1.42 8.79
N ARG A 449 -11.34 0.18 8.48
CA ARG A 449 -12.62 -0.14 7.84
C ARG A 449 -13.81 0.40 8.64
N LYS A 450 -13.86 0.08 9.94
CA LYS A 450 -14.93 0.56 10.84
C LYS A 450 -14.99 2.09 10.89
N SER A 451 -13.83 2.75 11.03
CA SER A 451 -13.75 4.21 11.05
C SER A 451 -14.27 4.85 9.75
N GLN A 452 -14.01 4.24 8.59
CA GLN A 452 -14.50 4.71 7.30
C GLN A 452 -16.01 4.47 7.13
N GLU A 453 -16.51 3.32 7.56
CA GLU A 453 -17.95 3.02 7.57
C GLU A 453 -18.72 4.01 8.45
N GLU A 454 -18.23 4.27 9.67
CA GLU A 454 -18.80 5.28 10.57
C GLU A 454 -18.79 6.68 9.95
N HIS A 455 -17.67 7.07 9.32
CA HIS A 455 -17.56 8.36 8.64
C HIS A 455 -18.56 8.47 7.48
N HIS A 456 -18.66 7.44 6.66
CA HIS A 456 -19.62 7.36 5.56
C HIS A 456 -21.07 7.45 6.05
N HIS A 457 -21.42 6.74 7.13
CA HIS A 457 -22.74 6.84 7.75
C HIS A 457 -23.05 8.25 8.25
N ARG A 458 -22.09 8.94 8.90
CA ARG A 458 -22.25 10.33 9.34
C ARG A 458 -22.44 11.27 8.14
N GLU A 459 -21.69 11.07 7.06
CA GLU A 459 -21.82 11.87 5.83
C GLU A 459 -23.19 11.69 5.16
N MET A 460 -23.65 10.43 5.01
CA MET A 460 -24.96 10.13 4.45
C MET A 460 -26.09 10.68 5.30
N HIS A 461 -25.98 10.58 6.63
CA HIS A 461 -26.92 11.20 7.55
C HIS A 461 -26.95 12.73 7.39
N ALA A 462 -25.78 13.38 7.32
CA ALA A 462 -25.69 14.83 7.12
C ALA A 462 -26.32 15.27 5.78
N LYS A 463 -26.07 14.53 4.68
CA LYS A 463 -26.70 14.79 3.37
C LYS A 463 -28.22 14.66 3.45
N HIS A 464 -28.71 13.59 4.07
CA HIS A 464 -30.15 13.36 4.23
C HIS A 464 -30.82 14.48 5.04
N VAL A 465 -30.21 14.89 6.17
CA VAL A 465 -30.69 16.01 6.97
C VAL A 465 -30.70 17.30 6.14
N SER A 466 -29.64 17.58 5.38
CA SER A 466 -29.55 18.76 4.50
C SER A 466 -30.63 18.76 3.41
N GLU A 467 -30.90 17.63 2.77
CA GLU A 467 -31.96 17.49 1.77
C GLU A 467 -33.36 17.65 2.37
N CYS A 468 -33.60 17.10 3.56
CA CYS A 468 -34.83 17.31 4.31
C CYS A 468 -35.05 18.79 4.65
N LEU A 469 -34.04 19.46 5.21
CA LEU A 469 -34.10 20.89 5.52
C LEU A 469 -34.34 21.74 4.25
N SER A 470 -33.70 21.40 3.14
CA SER A 470 -33.89 22.09 1.85
C SER A 470 -35.32 21.94 1.35
N ARG A 471 -35.90 20.73 1.44
CA ARG A 471 -37.31 20.49 1.08
C ARG A 471 -38.28 21.23 1.98
N THR A 472 -38.06 21.21 3.29
CA THR A 472 -38.89 21.95 4.26
C THR A 472 -38.79 23.45 4.02
N SER A 473 -37.60 23.98 3.75
CA SER A 473 -37.42 25.40 3.42
C SER A 473 -38.15 25.80 2.14
N ALA A 474 -38.07 24.99 1.08
CA ALA A 474 -38.82 25.23 -0.15
C ALA A 474 -40.35 25.23 0.09
N GLN A 475 -40.85 24.26 0.86
CA GLN A 475 -42.27 24.20 1.24
C GLN A 475 -42.72 25.42 2.05
N LEU A 476 -41.90 25.90 2.98
CA LEU A 476 -42.19 27.12 3.75
C LEU A 476 -42.21 28.36 2.85
N LEU A 477 -41.28 28.49 1.92
CA LEU A 477 -41.25 29.60 0.95
C LEU A 477 -42.49 29.59 0.05
N ASP A 478 -42.91 28.41 -0.42
CA ASP A 478 -44.13 28.28 -1.23
C ASP A 478 -45.38 28.63 -0.41
N ALA A 479 -45.44 28.23 0.87
CA ALA A 479 -46.53 28.59 1.78
C ALA A 479 -46.60 30.10 2.05
N VAL A 480 -45.46 30.77 2.25
CA VAL A 480 -45.38 32.23 2.41
C VAL A 480 -45.84 32.95 1.14
N ARG A 481 -45.36 32.53 -0.03
CA ARG A 481 -45.80 33.10 -1.32
C ARG A 481 -47.30 32.94 -1.54
N TYR A 482 -47.86 31.78 -1.18
CA TYR A 482 -49.30 31.55 -1.24
C TYR A 482 -50.07 32.50 -0.32
N ALA A 483 -49.58 32.72 0.90
CA ALA A 483 -50.20 33.65 1.85
C ALA A 483 -50.13 35.12 1.37
N GLU A 484 -49.02 35.53 0.75
CA GLU A 484 -48.85 36.89 0.19
C GLU A 484 -49.69 37.10 -1.08
N GLY A 485 -49.81 36.07 -1.94
CA GLY A 485 -50.58 36.12 -3.21
C GLY A 485 -52.09 36.15 -3.03
N PHE A 486 -52.62 35.72 -1.88
CA PHE A 486 -54.05 35.82 -1.55
C PHE A 486 -54.53 37.24 -1.21
N GLY A 487 -53.63 38.24 -1.20
CA GLY A 487 -53.96 39.64 -0.91
C GLY A 487 -54.31 40.54 -2.11
N SER A 488 -54.18 40.07 -3.37
CA SER A 488 -54.29 40.96 -4.56
C SER A 488 -55.50 40.74 -5.47
N SER A 489 -56.49 39.92 -5.12
CA SER A 489 -57.66 39.67 -5.98
C SER A 489 -58.96 40.37 -5.55
N ALA A 490 -58.91 41.42 -4.72
CA ALA A 490 -60.13 42.04 -4.15
C ALA A 490 -60.41 43.50 -4.56
N SER A 491 -59.67 44.11 -5.49
CA SER A 491 -59.98 45.48 -5.93
C SER A 491 -59.77 45.70 -7.42
N ASP A 492 -60.74 45.25 -8.21
CA ASP A 492 -61.25 45.94 -9.40
C ASP A 492 -62.37 45.07 -10.01
N GLY A 493 -63.63 45.50 -10.11
CA GLY A 493 -64.24 46.77 -9.82
C GLY A 493 -65.75 46.63 -10.02
N ARG A 494 -66.51 47.51 -9.37
CA ARG A 494 -67.90 47.79 -9.71
C ARG A 494 -68.01 48.21 -11.18
N ALA A 495 -68.96 47.63 -11.89
CA ALA A 495 -69.93 48.35 -12.70
C ALA A 495 -71.22 47.54 -12.75
#